data_AF-A0A2V7SP53-F1
#
_entry.id   AF-A0A2V7SP53-F1
#
_cell.length_a   1.000
_cell.length_b   1.000
_cell.length_c   1.000
_cell.angle_alpha   90.00
_cell.angle_beta   90.00
_cell.angle_gamma   90.00
#
_symmetry.space_group_name_H-M   'P 1'
#
loop_
_entity.id
_entity.type
_entity.pdbx_description
1 polymer ?
#
loop_
_entity_poly.entity_id
_entity_poly.type
_entity_poly.pdbx_seq_one_letter_code
_entity_poly.pdbx_strand_id
1 'polypeptide(L)'
;MPELLPFLEAAAAHPELKREVLEYLQGGSTSRLELKGYAPRVKVERVLTQLFHTHPELRIERIELAARSGCSDFVGEVIATEGGVTHRFAFTWCCAWRARELGWKDCFGFWDQTRAAREYGWRCFERWECLPA
;
A
#
# COMPACT_ATOMS: atom_id res chain seq x y z
N MET A 1 -14.90 -4.23 -7.41
CA MET A 1 -13.55 -4.48 -7.98
C MET A 1 -12.54 -3.75 -7.11
N PRO A 2 -11.34 -4.31 -6.87
CA PRO A 2 -10.30 -3.67 -6.06
C PRO A 2 -9.92 -2.30 -6.63
N GLU A 3 -9.70 -1.29 -5.77
CA GLU A 3 -9.24 0.03 -6.22
C GLU A 3 -7.84 -0.04 -6.84
N LEU A 4 -7.09 -1.07 -6.49
CA LEU A 4 -5.77 -1.40 -7.04
C LEU A 4 -5.75 -1.70 -8.54
N LEU A 5 -6.84 -2.24 -9.10
CA LEU A 5 -6.80 -2.93 -10.39
C LEU A 5 -6.24 -2.09 -11.55
N PRO A 6 -6.63 -0.82 -11.76
CA PRO A 6 -6.11 -0.03 -12.88
C PRO A 6 -4.58 0.15 -12.83
N PHE A 7 -4.03 0.27 -11.62
CA PHE A 7 -2.58 0.43 -11.42
C PHE A 7 -1.85 -0.90 -11.59
N LEU A 8 -2.45 -2.00 -11.13
CA LEU A 8 -1.89 -3.34 -11.32
C LEU A 8 -1.89 -3.75 -12.80
N GLU A 9 -2.93 -3.42 -13.55
CA GLU A 9 -3.02 -3.66 -14.99
C GLU A 9 -1.93 -2.89 -15.74
N ALA A 10 -1.75 -1.60 -15.41
CA ALA A 10 -0.74 -0.73 -16.03
C ALA A 10 0.72 -1.08 -15.65
N ALA A 11 0.95 -1.69 -14.49
CA ALA A 11 2.30 -2.01 -14.02
C ALA A 11 3.05 -3.02 -14.93
N ALA A 12 4.36 -2.91 -15.02
CA ALA A 12 5.23 -3.86 -15.70
C ALA A 12 5.52 -5.12 -14.85
N ALA A 13 4.91 -5.21 -13.66
CA ALA A 13 5.03 -6.32 -12.73
C ALA A 13 4.79 -7.68 -13.39
N HIS A 14 5.51 -8.70 -12.91
CA HIS A 14 5.42 -10.05 -13.45
C HIS A 14 3.96 -10.57 -13.42
N PRO A 15 3.46 -11.20 -14.50
CA PRO A 15 2.05 -11.62 -14.59
C PRO A 15 1.60 -12.51 -13.42
N GLU A 16 2.48 -13.40 -12.94
CA GLU A 16 2.17 -14.25 -11.78
C GLU A 16 2.05 -13.45 -10.49
N LEU A 17 2.87 -12.42 -10.29
CA LEU A 17 2.73 -11.53 -9.13
C LEU A 17 1.39 -10.80 -9.19
N LYS A 18 0.99 -10.29 -10.36
CA LYS A 18 -0.31 -9.64 -10.53
C LYS A 18 -1.47 -10.57 -10.17
N ARG A 19 -1.44 -11.81 -10.66
CA ARG A 19 -2.44 -12.83 -10.33
C ARG A 19 -2.48 -13.09 -8.82
N GLU A 20 -1.33 -13.34 -8.20
CA GLU A 20 -1.24 -13.62 -6.77
C GLU A 20 -1.70 -12.44 -5.90
N VAL A 21 -1.41 -11.19 -6.31
CA VAL A 21 -1.91 -10.00 -5.62
C VAL A 21 -3.45 -9.97 -5.64
N LEU A 22 -4.08 -10.29 -6.77
CA LEU A 22 -5.54 -10.37 -6.85
C LEU A 22 -6.10 -11.54 -6.00
N GLU A 23 -5.44 -12.70 -6.02
CA GLU A 23 -5.81 -13.85 -5.19
C GLU A 23 -5.73 -13.53 -3.70
N TYR A 24 -4.65 -12.86 -3.25
CA TYR A 24 -4.49 -12.40 -1.87
C TYR A 24 -5.65 -11.50 -1.42
N LEU A 25 -6.04 -10.54 -2.26
CA LEU A 25 -7.14 -9.61 -1.94
C LEU A 25 -8.48 -10.32 -1.83
N GLN A 26 -8.65 -11.45 -2.54
CA GLN A 26 -9.82 -12.32 -2.42
C GLN A 26 -9.73 -13.31 -1.25
N GLY A 27 -8.60 -13.35 -0.54
CA GLY A 27 -8.36 -14.20 0.62
C GLY A 27 -7.68 -15.53 0.33
N GLY A 28 -7.12 -15.68 -0.87
CA GLY A 28 -6.24 -16.80 -1.24
C GLY A 28 -4.84 -16.69 -0.63
N SER A 29 -4.02 -17.71 -0.91
CA SER A 29 -2.61 -17.76 -0.52
C SER A 29 -1.70 -17.20 -1.63
N THR A 30 -0.52 -16.75 -1.24
CA THR A 30 0.49 -16.20 -2.16
C THR A 30 1.88 -16.70 -1.81
N SER A 31 2.73 -16.83 -2.82
CA SER A 31 4.14 -17.22 -2.71
C SER A 31 5.10 -16.05 -3.02
N ARG A 32 4.62 -15.08 -3.82
CA ARG A 32 5.33 -13.90 -4.30
C ARG A 32 4.96 -12.63 -3.55
N LEU A 33 3.89 -12.65 -2.74
CA LEU A 33 3.56 -11.61 -1.78
C LEU A 33 3.70 -12.18 -0.37
N GLU A 34 4.71 -11.73 0.36
CA GLU A 34 4.97 -12.17 1.73
C GLU A 34 4.71 -11.04 2.74
N LEU A 35 3.96 -11.36 3.79
CA LEU A 35 3.69 -10.44 4.89
C LEU A 35 4.49 -10.86 6.11
N LYS A 36 5.33 -9.96 6.63
CA LYS A 36 6.01 -10.15 7.92
C LYS A 36 5.07 -9.69 9.02
N GLY A 37 4.35 -10.64 9.61
CA GLY A 37 3.33 -10.38 10.64
C GLY A 37 1.93 -10.16 10.05
N TYR A 38 1.01 -9.69 10.89
CA TYR A 38 -0.38 -9.45 10.49
C TYR A 38 -0.59 -8.02 9.99
N ALA A 39 -1.19 -7.88 8.81
CA ALA A 39 -1.67 -6.60 8.27
C ALA A 39 -3.08 -6.77 7.68
N PRO A 40 -4.02 -5.84 7.95
CA PRO A 40 -5.34 -5.87 7.33
C PRO A 40 -5.26 -5.76 5.80
N ARG A 41 -5.96 -6.64 5.07
CA ARG A 41 -5.93 -6.69 3.59
C ARG A 41 -6.16 -5.35 2.93
N VAL A 42 -7.14 -4.57 3.42
CA VAL A 42 -7.45 -3.24 2.87
C VAL A 42 -6.25 -2.29 2.94
N LYS A 43 -5.41 -2.39 3.98
CA LYS A 43 -4.21 -1.55 4.14
C LYS A 43 -3.06 -2.04 3.26
N VAL A 44 -2.92 -3.36 3.12
CA VAL A 44 -2.01 -3.96 2.15
C VAL A 44 -2.38 -3.51 0.73
N GLU A 45 -3.67 -3.56 0.37
CA GLU A 45 -4.15 -3.04 -0.91
C GLU A 45 -3.72 -1.58 -1.12
N ARG A 46 -3.87 -0.70 -0.11
CA ARG A 46 -3.46 0.72 -0.22
C ARG A 46 -1.97 0.88 -0.54
N VAL A 47 -1.11 0.06 0.07
CA VAL A 47 0.36 0.09 -0.16
C VAL A 47 0.72 -0.46 -1.52
N LEU A 48 0.10 -1.57 -1.93
CA LEU A 48 0.30 -2.12 -3.28
C LEU A 48 -0.17 -1.14 -4.35
N THR A 49 -1.27 -0.41 -4.11
CA THR A 49 -1.75 0.63 -5.02
C THR A 49 -0.71 1.73 -5.16
N GLN A 50 -0.14 2.22 -4.06
CA GLN A 50 0.91 3.22 -4.09
C GLN A 50 2.16 2.73 -4.83
N LEU A 51 2.59 1.49 -4.58
CA LEU A 51 3.75 0.89 -5.23
C LEU A 51 3.58 0.86 -6.76
N PHE A 52 2.48 0.26 -7.25
CA PHE A 52 2.26 0.15 -8.69
C PHE A 52 1.87 1.48 -9.36
N HIS A 53 1.29 2.41 -8.60
CA HIS A 53 1.05 3.76 -9.10
C HIS A 53 2.33 4.57 -9.27
N THR A 54 3.25 4.49 -8.30
CA THR A 54 4.48 5.30 -8.29
C THR A 54 5.54 4.70 -9.20
N HIS A 55 5.56 3.37 -9.30
CA HIS A 55 6.58 2.61 -10.04
C HIS A 55 5.95 1.64 -11.04
N PRO A 56 5.15 2.12 -12.01
CA PRO A 56 4.54 1.26 -13.03
C PRO A 56 5.58 0.60 -13.95
N GLU A 57 6.80 1.11 -14.01
CA GLU A 57 7.89 0.62 -14.85
C GLU A 57 8.62 -0.62 -14.27
N LEU A 58 8.55 -0.84 -12.95
CA LEU A 58 9.28 -1.93 -12.30
C LEU A 58 8.66 -3.29 -12.65
N ARG A 59 9.50 -4.21 -13.11
CA ARG A 59 9.15 -5.60 -13.41
C ARG A 59 9.21 -6.46 -12.16
N ILE A 60 8.48 -6.04 -11.14
CA ILE A 60 8.48 -6.68 -9.81
C ILE A 60 8.05 -8.14 -9.92
N GLU A 61 8.85 -9.04 -9.36
CA GLU A 61 8.65 -10.49 -9.36
C GLU A 61 8.18 -11.01 -7.99
N ARG A 62 8.58 -10.32 -6.92
CA ARG A 62 8.26 -10.63 -5.53
C ARG A 62 8.15 -9.35 -4.70
N ILE A 63 7.27 -9.38 -3.70
CA ILE A 63 7.06 -8.32 -2.71
C ILE A 63 7.14 -8.92 -1.32
N GLU A 64 7.90 -8.28 -0.44
CA GLU A 64 7.85 -8.49 1.01
C GLU A 64 7.34 -7.21 1.68
N LEU A 65 6.42 -7.35 2.63
CA LEU A 65 5.83 -6.22 3.35
C LEU A 65 5.96 -6.45 4.86
N ALA A 66 6.68 -5.56 5.52
CA ALA A 66 6.84 -5.54 6.97
C ALA A 66 6.26 -4.24 7.51
N ALA A 67 5.15 -4.32 8.23
CA ALA A 67 4.43 -3.11 8.65
C ALA A 67 3.62 -3.32 9.93
N ARG A 68 3.42 -2.22 10.65
CA ARG A 68 2.53 -2.12 11.81
C ARG A 68 1.24 -1.39 11.42
N SER A 69 0.10 -1.88 11.90
CA SER A 69 -1.22 -1.31 11.63
C SER A 69 -1.86 -0.78 12.91
N GLY A 70 -2.12 0.52 12.98
CA GLY A 70 -2.99 1.10 14.01
C GLY A 70 -4.42 1.30 13.51
N CYS A 71 -5.24 2.09 14.20
CA CYS A 71 -6.62 2.34 13.76
C CYS A 71 -6.68 3.21 12.50
N SER A 72 -5.76 4.17 12.38
CA SER A 72 -5.78 5.22 11.36
C SER A 72 -4.55 5.24 10.46
N ASP A 73 -3.50 4.52 10.86
CA ASP A 73 -2.20 4.51 10.22
C ASP A 73 -1.75 3.09 9.83
N PHE A 74 -0.87 3.04 8.83
CA PHE A 74 -0.14 1.86 8.40
C PHE A 74 1.27 2.29 8.06
N VAL A 75 2.26 1.78 8.79
CA VAL A 75 3.63 2.27 8.75
C VAL A 75 4.57 1.09 8.62
N GLY A 76 5.53 1.18 7.71
CA GLY A 76 6.48 0.10 7.51
C GLY A 76 7.35 0.26 6.28
N GLU A 77 7.84 -0.88 5.80
CA GLU A 77 8.67 -0.99 4.62
C GLU A 77 8.07 -2.02 3.66
N VAL A 78 8.15 -1.71 2.36
CA VAL A 78 7.91 -2.66 1.29
C VAL A 78 9.21 -2.89 0.52
N ILE A 79 9.52 -4.15 0.27
CA ILE A 79 10.68 -4.60 -0.49
C ILE A 79 10.13 -5.24 -1.77
N ALA A 80 10.49 -4.68 -2.92
CA ALA A 80 10.14 -5.19 -4.23
C ALA A 80 11.39 -5.74 -4.92
N THR A 81 11.32 -6.97 -5.42
CA THR A 81 12.45 -7.62 -6.13
C THR A 81 12.20 -7.62 -7.63
N GLU A 82 13.19 -7.16 -8.41
CA GLU A 82 13.22 -7.17 -9.87
C GLU A 82 14.55 -7.78 -10.34
N GLY A 83 14.53 -8.92 -11.05
CA GLY A 83 15.76 -9.50 -11.61
C GLY A 83 16.88 -9.76 -10.58
N GLY A 84 16.53 -10.02 -9.32
CA GLY A 84 17.46 -10.18 -8.20
C GLY A 84 17.92 -8.88 -7.52
N VAL A 85 17.55 -7.71 -8.04
CA VAL A 85 17.75 -6.40 -7.41
C VAL A 85 16.59 -6.10 -6.46
N THR A 86 16.89 -5.51 -5.30
CA THR A 86 15.88 -5.12 -4.32
C THR A 86 15.66 -3.61 -4.31
N HIS A 87 14.40 -3.21 -4.36
CA HIS A 87 13.95 -1.84 -4.18
C HIS A 87 13.22 -1.74 -2.85
N ARG A 88 13.68 -0.87 -1.96
CA ARG A 88 13.14 -0.72 -0.62
C ARG A 88 12.42 0.61 -0.50
N PHE A 89 11.21 0.60 0.02
CA PHE A 89 10.42 1.82 0.21
C PHE A 89 9.90 1.89 1.64
N ALA A 90 10.26 2.96 2.36
CA ALA A 90 9.64 3.30 3.63
C ALA A 90 8.35 4.07 3.38
N PHE A 91 7.30 3.77 4.15
CA PHE A 91 6.01 4.42 3.99
C PHE A 91 5.30 4.71 5.31
N THR A 92 4.47 5.75 5.28
CA THR A 92 3.45 6.06 6.28
C THR A 92 2.17 6.41 5.56
N TRP A 93 1.18 5.52 5.60
CA TRP A 93 -0.20 5.82 5.18
C TRP A 93 -1.01 6.18 6.43
N CYS A 94 -1.56 7.39 6.51
CA CYS A 94 -2.27 7.87 7.70
C CYS A 94 -3.44 8.78 7.33
N CYS A 95 -4.67 8.30 7.54
CA CYS A 95 -5.88 9.08 7.27
C CYS A 95 -6.09 10.22 8.27
N ALA A 96 -5.66 10.04 9.52
CA ALA A 96 -5.72 11.11 10.51
C ALA A 96 -4.79 12.27 10.15
N TRP A 97 -3.58 11.96 9.64
CA TRP A 97 -2.68 12.97 9.08
C TRP A 97 -3.33 13.69 7.89
N ARG A 98 -3.89 12.96 6.93
CA ARG A 98 -4.54 13.58 5.77
C ARG A 98 -5.70 14.50 6.19
N ALA A 99 -6.53 14.07 7.15
CA ALA A 99 -7.60 14.90 7.69
C ALA A 99 -7.07 16.18 8.36
N ARG A 100 -5.95 16.09 9.09
CA ARG A 100 -5.27 17.25 9.68
C ARG A 100 -4.78 18.23 8.63
N GLU A 101 -4.11 17.75 7.58
CA GLU A 101 -3.62 18.59 6.47
C GLU A 101 -4.75 19.36 5.79
N LEU A 102 -5.95 18.76 5.73
CA LEU A 102 -7.14 19.37 5.13
C LEU A 102 -7.97 20.19 6.12
N GLY A 103 -7.56 20.26 7.39
CA GLY A 103 -8.32 20.93 8.45
C GLY A 103 -9.67 20.27 8.76
N TRP A 104 -9.85 18.99 8.45
CA TRP A 104 -11.12 18.29 8.63
C TRP A 104 -11.26 17.74 10.05
N LYS A 105 -12.25 18.27 10.76
CA LYS A 105 -12.65 17.77 12.07
C LYS A 105 -14.03 17.15 12.02
N ASP A 106 -14.23 16.13 12.84
CA ASP A 106 -15.55 15.54 13.07
C ASP A 106 -16.38 16.41 14.05
N CYS A 107 -17.62 15.99 14.32
CA CYS A 107 -18.52 16.71 15.22
C CYS A 107 -18.05 16.74 16.69
N PHE A 108 -17.06 15.93 17.06
CA PHE A 108 -16.44 15.90 18.39
C PHE A 108 -15.13 16.69 18.46
N GLY A 109 -14.67 17.25 17.34
CA GLY A 109 -13.44 18.04 17.24
C GLY A 109 -12.17 17.22 17.02
N PHE A 110 -12.27 15.90 16.81
CA PHE A 110 -11.15 15.04 16.42
C PHE A 110 -10.91 15.13 14.91
N TRP A 111 -9.73 14.72 14.43
CA TRP A 111 -9.45 14.68 13.00
C TRP A 111 -10.32 13.63 12.30
N ASP A 112 -11.06 14.05 11.27
CA ASP A 112 -12.03 13.20 10.57
C ASP A 112 -11.35 12.21 9.60
N GLN A 113 -10.68 11.22 10.19
CA GLN A 113 -9.98 10.16 9.48
C GLN A 113 -10.93 9.28 8.65
N THR A 114 -12.20 9.18 9.05
CA THR A 114 -13.22 8.41 8.32
C THR A 114 -13.53 9.07 6.99
N ARG A 115 -13.75 10.40 7.00
CA ARG A 115 -13.93 11.18 5.79
C ARG A 115 -12.67 11.13 4.91
N ALA A 116 -11.48 11.30 5.48
CA ALA A 116 -10.23 11.19 4.74
C ALA A 116 -10.07 9.80 4.09
N ALA A 117 -10.37 8.71 4.81
CA ALA A 117 -10.33 7.36 4.25
C ALA A 117 -11.32 7.16 3.09
N ARG A 118 -12.51 7.75 3.16
CA ARG A 118 -13.53 7.67 2.10
C ARG A 118 -13.17 8.49 0.87
N GLU A 119 -12.67 9.71 1.06
CA GLU A 119 -12.41 10.63 -0.06
C GLU A 119 -11.04 10.41 -0.72
N TYR A 120 -10.02 10.04 0.05
CA TYR A 120 -8.66 9.88 -0.45
C TYR A 120 -8.24 8.42 -0.63
N GLY A 121 -8.84 7.49 0.12
CA GLY A 121 -8.56 6.06 0.00
C GLY A 121 -7.08 5.76 0.19
N TRP A 122 -6.43 5.22 -0.85
CA TRP A 122 -4.99 4.93 -0.81
C TRP A 122 -4.12 6.20 -0.76
N ARG A 123 -4.62 7.38 -1.15
CA ARG A 123 -3.82 8.63 -1.29
C ARG A 123 -3.48 9.34 0.03
N CYS A 124 -3.59 8.65 1.17
CA CYS A 124 -3.25 9.18 2.50
C CYS A 124 -1.78 8.93 2.90
N PHE A 125 -0.86 8.84 1.94
CA PHE A 125 0.57 8.73 2.24
C PHE A 125 1.13 10.06 2.73
N GLU A 126 1.50 10.11 4.01
CA GLU A 126 2.34 11.15 4.60
C GLU A 126 3.79 11.00 4.14
N ARG A 127 4.22 9.74 4.00
CA ARG A 127 5.59 9.38 3.62
C ARG A 127 5.58 8.26 2.59
N TRP A 128 6.39 8.44 1.55
CA TRP A 128 6.78 7.41 0.58
C TRP A 128 8.19 7.73 0.09
N GLU A 129 9.18 6.96 0.54
CA GLU A 129 10.60 7.24 0.30
C GLU A 129 11.33 5.98 -0.17
N CYS A 130 12.06 6.10 -1.28
CA CYS A 130 13.01 5.09 -1.70
C CYS A 130 14.21 5.09 -0.75
N LEU A 131 14.52 3.94 -0.16
CA LEU A 131 15.66 3.76 0.71
C LEU A 131 16.89 3.35 -0.11
N PRO A 132 18.09 3.77 0.31
CA PRO A 132 19.33 3.29 -0.31
C PRO A 132 19.44 1.76 -0.14
N ALA A 133 20.03 1.12 -1.16
CA ALA A 133 20.30 -0.32 -1.19
C ALA A 133 21.31 -0.73 -0.11
#